data_AF-A0A372M5L7-F1
#
_entry.id   AF-A0A372M5L7-F1
#
_cell.length_a   1.000
_cell.length_b   1.000
_cell.length_c   1.000
_cell.angle_alpha   90.00
_cell.angle_beta   90.00
_cell.angle_gamma   90.00
#
_symmetry.space_group_name_H-M   'P 1'
#
loop_
_entity.id
_entity.type
_entity.pdbx_description
1 polymer ?
#
loop_
_entity_poly.entity_id
_entity_poly.type
_entity_poly.pdbx_seq_one_letter_code
_entity_poly.pdbx_strand_id
1 'polypeptide(L)'
;MSADPAVFRNREGRLEVFAIAPDLTLRHIWQLTPDGSWTENWVDRGGSCIGVPAVFQEADGRLRVLVRGTDLAVWSIEQQPSNLTWGTWTSLGGSFADDPRLGRNADGRLEVFATGTDHTLRHKWETAPNNGWTQTWTSRGGSLMIF
;
A
#
# COMPACT_ATOMS: atom_id res chain seq x y z
N MET A 1 8.29 -16.80 -6.97
CA MET A 1 7.01 -16.28 -7.50
C MET A 1 7.15 -14.77 -7.60
N SER A 2 6.96 -14.19 -8.80
CA SER A 2 6.79 -12.75 -8.94
C SER A 2 5.34 -12.45 -8.57
N ALA A 3 5.09 -11.54 -7.64
CA ALA A 3 3.74 -11.05 -7.39
C ALA A 3 3.30 -10.14 -8.54
N ASP A 4 1.99 -10.03 -8.76
CA ASP A 4 1.43 -9.10 -9.74
C ASP A 4 1.81 -7.66 -9.37
N PRO A 5 2.11 -6.81 -10.36
CA PRO A 5 2.37 -5.39 -10.12
C PRO A 5 1.07 -4.65 -9.79
N ALA A 6 1.19 -3.57 -9.03
CA ALA A 6 0.13 -2.59 -8.86
C ALA A 6 0.44 -1.33 -9.67
N VAL A 7 -0.51 -0.86 -10.47
CA VAL A 7 -0.40 0.37 -11.24
C VAL A 7 -1.33 1.44 -10.68
N PHE A 8 -0.85 2.67 -10.62
CA PHE A 8 -1.63 3.82 -10.20
C PHE A 8 -1.45 4.96 -11.19
N ARG A 9 -2.55 5.65 -11.51
CA ARG A 9 -2.52 6.92 -12.25
C ARG A 9 -2.67 8.07 -11.27
N ASN A 10 -1.63 8.88 -11.13
CA ASN A 10 -1.70 10.05 -10.27
C ASN A 10 -2.59 11.16 -10.85
N ARG A 11 -2.97 12.13 -10.00
CA ARG A 11 -3.78 13.29 -10.39
C ARG A 11 -3.23 14.10 -11.59
N GLU A 12 -1.92 14.08 -11.80
CA GLU A 12 -1.27 14.75 -12.93
C GLU A 12 -1.39 13.95 -14.24
N GLY A 13 -1.91 12.72 -14.18
CA GLY A 13 -2.14 11.85 -15.33
C GLY A 13 -1.01 10.87 -15.61
N ARG A 14 0.09 10.90 -14.84
CA ARG A 14 1.23 9.98 -14.94
C ARG A 14 0.89 8.63 -14.31
N LEU A 15 1.32 7.56 -14.97
CA LEU A 15 1.34 6.21 -14.41
C LEU A 15 2.59 5.96 -13.56
N GLU A 16 2.40 5.23 -12.47
CA GLU A 16 3.45 4.71 -11.59
C GLU A 16 3.12 3.26 -11.23
N VAL A 17 4.10 2.37 -11.37
CA VAL A 17 3.96 0.93 -11.14
C VAL A 17 4.82 0.52 -9.96
N PHE A 18 4.25 -0.33 -9.10
CA PHE A 18 4.88 -0.91 -7.92
C PHE A 18 4.88 -2.43 -8.04
N ALA A 19 5.99 -3.07 -7.69
CA ALA A 19 6.10 -4.52 -7.71
C ALA A 19 7.02 -5.02 -6.59
N ILE A 20 6.76 -6.24 -6.12
CA ILE A 20 7.68 -6.94 -5.21
C ILE A 20 8.68 -7.74 -6.04
N ALA A 21 9.96 -7.41 -5.89
CA ALA A 21 11.05 -8.08 -6.60
C ALA A 21 11.38 -9.46 -5.96
N PRO A 22 12.14 -10.33 -6.64
CA PRO A 22 12.48 -11.66 -6.12
C PRO A 22 13.27 -11.66 -4.80
N ASP A 23 13.94 -10.56 -4.47
CA ASP A 23 14.64 -10.33 -3.20
C ASP A 23 13.72 -9.77 -2.09
N LEU A 24 12.40 -9.79 -2.32
CA LEU A 24 11.36 -9.35 -1.39
C LEU A 24 11.35 -7.82 -1.14
N THR A 25 11.98 -7.03 -2.00
CA THR A 25 11.94 -5.57 -1.93
C THR A 25 10.78 -4.99 -2.73
N LEU A 26 10.17 -3.90 -2.24
CA LEU A 26 9.26 -3.08 -3.04
C LEU A 26 10.08 -2.21 -4.00
N ARG A 27 9.75 -2.26 -5.29
CA ARG A 27 10.35 -1.40 -6.32
C ARG A 27 9.28 -0.65 -7.09
N HIS A 28 9.63 0.52 -7.62
CA HIS A 28 8.71 1.32 -8.42
C HIS A 28 9.37 1.96 -9.65
N ILE A 29 8.57 2.23 -10.67
CA ILE A 29 8.95 2.90 -11.93
C ILE A 29 7.80 3.82 -12.37
N TRP A 30 8.09 4.97 -12.98
CA TRP A 30 7.05 5.97 -13.30
C TRP A 30 7.32 6.68 -14.62
N GLN A 31 6.27 7.26 -15.23
CA GLN A 31 6.44 8.12 -16.42
C GLN A 31 7.08 9.47 -16.04
N LEU A 32 7.85 10.13 -16.91
CA LEU A 32 8.38 11.46 -16.61
C LEU A 32 7.32 12.55 -16.83
N THR A 33 6.42 12.33 -17.79
CA THR A 33 5.25 13.15 -18.10
C THR A 33 4.05 12.24 -18.37
N PRO A 34 2.80 12.75 -18.33
CA PRO A 34 1.64 11.96 -18.73
C PRO A 34 1.82 11.38 -20.13
N ASP A 35 1.59 10.07 -20.27
CA ASP A 35 1.73 9.31 -21.52
C ASP A 35 3.14 9.40 -22.17
N GLY A 36 4.15 9.82 -21.39
CA GLY A 36 5.52 10.02 -21.83
C GLY A 36 6.44 8.83 -21.59
N SER A 37 7.75 9.09 -21.71
CA SER A 37 8.79 8.12 -21.39
C SER A 37 8.76 7.75 -19.91
N TRP A 38 9.28 6.56 -19.59
CA TRP A 38 9.44 6.09 -18.22
C TRP A 38 10.82 6.47 -17.69
N THR A 39 10.99 6.43 -16.36
CA THR A 39 12.32 6.42 -15.76
C THR A 39 13.13 5.23 -16.27
N GLU A 40 14.44 5.43 -16.41
CA GLU A 40 15.33 4.42 -17.00
C GLU A 40 15.37 3.13 -16.19
N ASN A 41 15.38 3.24 -14.87
CA ASN A 41 15.52 2.12 -13.96
C ASN A 41 14.38 2.07 -12.93
N TRP A 42 14.06 0.85 -12.50
CA TRP A 42 13.28 0.65 -11.29
C TRP A 42 14.06 1.14 -10.08
N VAL A 43 13.37 1.83 -9.17
CA VAL A 43 13.96 2.34 -7.94
C VAL A 43 13.55 1.43 -6.78
N ASP A 44 14.54 1.00 -6.01
CA ASP A 44 14.36 0.14 -4.83
C ASP A 44 13.92 0.96 -3.62
N ARG A 45 12.87 0.53 -2.91
CA ARG A 45 12.35 1.09 -1.65
C ARG A 45 12.56 0.16 -0.45
N GLY A 46 13.29 -0.93 -0.63
CA GLY A 46 13.62 -1.93 0.38
C GLY A 46 12.38 -2.65 0.91
N GLY A 47 12.46 -3.06 2.17
CA GLY A 47 11.42 -3.83 2.85
C GLY A 47 11.67 -5.34 2.83
N SER A 48 10.73 -6.09 3.41
CA SER A 48 10.66 -7.55 3.36
C SER A 48 9.21 -7.92 3.08
N CYS A 49 8.84 -7.78 1.81
CA CYS A 49 7.47 -7.72 1.32
C CYS A 49 7.09 -9.01 0.60
N ILE A 50 5.81 -9.37 0.69
CA ILE A 50 5.21 -10.49 -0.04
C ILE A 50 3.86 -10.07 -0.62
N GLY A 51 3.44 -10.80 -1.65
CA GLY A 51 2.16 -10.57 -2.32
C GLY A 51 2.12 -9.28 -3.14
N VAL A 52 0.92 -8.82 -3.44
CA VAL A 52 0.63 -7.67 -4.31
C VAL A 52 0.58 -6.38 -3.47
N PRO A 53 1.34 -5.33 -3.83
CA PRO A 53 1.24 -4.04 -3.16
C PRO A 53 -0.13 -3.39 -3.42
N ALA A 54 -0.68 -2.70 -2.43
CA ALA A 54 -1.84 -1.82 -2.61
C ALA A 54 -1.36 -0.37 -2.62
N VAL A 55 -1.64 0.36 -3.71
CA VAL A 55 -1.24 1.75 -3.88
C VAL A 55 -2.46 2.65 -3.89
N PHE A 56 -2.33 3.83 -3.28
CA PHE A 56 -3.38 4.85 -3.25
C PHE A 56 -2.78 6.25 -3.20
N GLN A 57 -3.55 7.25 -3.67
CA GLN A 57 -3.19 8.65 -3.54
C GLN A 57 -3.95 9.28 -2.39
N GLU A 58 -3.25 9.85 -1.43
CA GLU A 58 -3.74 10.60 -0.28
C GLU A 58 -4.53 11.84 -0.70
N ALA A 59 -5.30 12.43 0.24
CA ALA A 59 -6.13 13.60 -0.08
C ALA A 59 -5.30 14.83 -0.52
N ASP A 60 -4.04 14.89 -0.10
CA ASP A 60 -3.07 15.94 -0.46
C ASP A 60 -2.26 15.63 -1.73
N GLY A 61 -2.53 14.51 -2.40
CA GLY A 61 -1.87 14.12 -3.65
C GLY A 61 -0.63 13.23 -3.49
N ARG A 62 -0.17 12.94 -2.27
CA ARG A 62 0.93 12.00 -2.03
C ARG A 62 0.52 10.57 -2.33
N LEU A 63 1.45 9.73 -2.78
CA LEU A 63 1.21 8.29 -2.86
C LEU A 63 1.54 7.59 -1.54
N ARG A 64 0.72 6.60 -1.18
CA ARG A 64 0.97 5.62 -0.13
C ARG A 64 0.87 4.22 -0.71
N VAL A 65 1.79 3.36 -0.29
CA VAL A 65 1.81 1.94 -0.64
C VAL A 65 1.73 1.11 0.62
N LEU A 66 0.80 0.17 0.64
CA LEU A 66 0.70 -0.88 1.64
C LEU A 66 1.16 -2.21 1.06
N VAL A 67 1.87 -2.97 1.85
CA VAL A 67 2.32 -4.33 1.52
C VAL A 67 2.04 -5.25 2.69
N ARG A 68 1.94 -6.54 2.42
CA ARG A 68 2.08 -7.55 3.47
C ARG A 68 3.56 -7.87 3.64
N GLY A 69 4.04 -7.89 4.88
CA GLY A 69 5.40 -8.29 5.21
C GLY A 69 5.56 -9.80 5.28
N THR A 70 6.80 -10.29 5.24
CA THR A 70 7.12 -11.70 5.53
C THR A 70 6.73 -12.14 6.95
N ASP A 71 6.54 -11.18 7.85
CA ASP A 71 5.98 -11.34 9.20
C ASP A 71 4.44 -11.39 9.23
N LEU A 72 3.80 -11.35 8.07
CA LEU A 72 2.35 -11.30 7.85
C LEU A 72 1.67 -10.00 8.35
N ALA A 73 2.43 -9.00 8.80
CA ALA A 73 1.89 -7.69 9.16
C ALA A 73 1.66 -6.83 7.91
N VAL A 74 0.76 -5.84 8.02
CA VAL A 74 0.67 -4.80 6.99
C VAL A 74 1.70 -3.72 7.29
N TRP A 75 2.46 -3.34 6.27
CA TRP A 75 3.46 -2.27 6.32
C TRP A 75 3.10 -1.17 5.34
N SER A 76 3.41 0.07 5.70
CA SER A 76 3.13 1.27 4.92
C SER A 76 4.42 2.02 4.61
N ILE A 77 4.54 2.51 3.38
CA ILE A 77 5.50 3.53 2.98
C ILE A 77 4.76 4.62 2.19
N GLU A 78 5.11 5.88 2.39
CA GLU A 78 4.42 7.00 1.76
C GLU A 78 5.39 8.08 1.32
N GLN A 79 4.97 8.85 0.32
CA GLN A 79 5.66 10.08 -0.07
C GLN A 79 5.52 11.14 1.04
N GLN A 80 6.54 11.98 1.18
CA GLN A 80 6.57 13.09 2.13
C GLN A 80 5.93 14.35 1.52
N PRO A 81 5.21 15.16 2.32
CA PRO A 81 4.54 16.37 1.82
C PRO A 81 5.49 17.48 1.37
N SER A 82 6.72 17.52 1.88
CA SER A 82 7.67 18.61 1.58
C SER A 82 8.28 18.53 0.18
N ASN A 83 8.48 17.32 -0.35
CA ASN A 83 9.29 17.11 -1.56
C ASN A 83 8.87 15.88 -2.40
N LEU A 84 7.79 15.19 -2.00
CA LEU A 84 7.29 13.96 -2.63
C LEU A 84 8.32 12.81 -2.71
N THR A 85 9.39 12.88 -1.92
CA THR A 85 10.30 11.74 -1.73
C THR A 85 9.67 10.70 -0.82
N TRP A 86 10.02 9.42 -1.00
CA TRP A 86 9.51 8.36 -0.13
C TRP A 86 10.12 8.43 1.26
N GLY A 87 9.26 8.34 2.28
CA GLY A 87 9.64 8.24 3.68
C GLY A 87 10.11 6.84 4.09
N THR A 88 9.97 6.53 5.38
CA THR A 88 10.38 5.24 5.96
C THR A 88 9.19 4.30 6.13
N TRP A 89 9.49 2.99 6.20
CA TRP A 89 8.49 1.97 6.48
C TRP A 89 7.90 2.12 7.89
N THR A 90 6.58 2.02 7.98
CA THR A 90 5.82 2.04 9.23
C THR A 90 4.91 0.82 9.30
N SER A 91 4.98 0.05 10.39
CA SER A 91 4.10 -1.11 10.58
C SER A 91 2.71 -0.64 10.98
N LEU A 92 1.68 -1.18 10.32
CA LEU A 92 0.29 -1.10 10.78
C LEU A 92 -0.07 -2.32 11.65
N GLY A 93 0.84 -3.29 11.78
CA GLY A 93 0.70 -4.51 12.58
C GLY A 93 -0.27 -5.52 11.97
N GLY A 94 -0.75 -6.44 12.81
CA GLY A 94 -1.66 -7.52 12.44
C GLY A 94 -0.94 -8.77 11.91
N SER A 95 -1.73 -9.76 11.51
CA SER A 95 -1.26 -11.02 10.93
C SER A 95 -2.30 -11.48 9.92
N PHE A 96 -1.96 -11.43 8.63
CA PHE A 96 -2.91 -11.54 7.53
C PHE A 96 -2.52 -12.62 6.53
N ALA A 97 -3.53 -13.37 6.09
CA ALA A 97 -3.42 -14.44 5.11
C ALA A 97 -3.50 -13.94 3.67
N ASP A 98 -4.00 -12.72 3.46
CA ASP A 98 -4.12 -12.09 2.14
C ASP A 98 -3.51 -10.67 2.15
N ASP A 99 -3.32 -10.13 0.96
CA ASP A 99 -2.74 -8.83 0.72
C ASP A 99 -3.73 -7.70 1.08
N PRO A 100 -3.25 -6.55 1.58
CA PRO A 100 -4.13 -5.45 1.97
C PRO A 100 -4.90 -4.89 0.77
N ARG A 101 -6.08 -4.35 1.03
CA ARG A 101 -6.88 -3.57 0.08
C ARG A 101 -7.26 -2.23 0.71
N LEU A 102 -7.17 -1.15 -0.07
CA LEU A 102 -7.48 0.21 0.38
C LEU A 102 -8.81 0.69 -0.19
N GLY A 103 -9.56 1.42 0.64
CA GLY A 103 -10.71 2.21 0.25
C GLY A 103 -10.62 3.62 0.82
N ARG A 104 -11.25 4.59 0.15
CA ARG A 104 -11.41 5.95 0.67
C ARG A 104 -12.83 6.15 1.17
N ASN A 105 -12.96 6.59 2.40
CA ASN A 105 -14.23 6.99 3.00
C ASN A 105 -14.71 8.33 2.42
N ALA A 106 -16.02 8.59 2.53
CA ALA A 106 -16.62 9.82 2.01
C ALA A 106 -16.05 11.11 2.66
N ASP A 107 -15.53 10.99 3.88
CA ASP A 107 -14.85 12.07 4.62
C ASP A 107 -13.37 12.24 4.25
N GLY A 108 -12.87 11.49 3.27
CA GLY A 108 -11.52 11.56 2.76
C GLY A 108 -10.51 10.65 3.46
N ARG A 109 -10.85 10.03 4.61
CA ARG A 109 -9.97 9.13 5.34
C ARG A 109 -9.72 7.85 4.55
N LEU A 110 -8.52 7.29 4.65
CA LEU A 110 -8.25 5.95 4.14
C LEU A 110 -8.67 4.87 5.14
N GLU A 111 -9.07 3.73 4.59
CA GLU A 111 -9.40 2.52 5.33
C GLU A 111 -8.80 1.31 4.63
N VAL A 112 -8.06 0.50 5.37
CA VAL A 112 -7.45 -0.74 4.89
C VAL A 112 -8.22 -1.94 5.40
N PHE A 113 -8.41 -2.92 4.54
CA PHE A 113 -9.03 -4.21 4.81
C PHE A 113 -8.05 -5.33 4.50
N ALA A 114 -8.04 -6.37 5.34
CA ALA A 114 -7.28 -7.60 5.10
C ALA A 114 -7.91 -8.77 5.85
N THR A 115 -7.74 -9.98 5.31
CA THR A 115 -8.24 -11.21 5.93
C THR A 115 -7.17 -11.77 6.87
N GLY A 116 -7.52 -11.91 8.15
CA GLY A 116 -6.65 -12.48 9.17
C GLY A 116 -6.27 -13.93 8.88
N THR A 117 -5.21 -14.41 9.51
CA THR A 117 -4.83 -15.85 9.48
C THR A 117 -5.89 -16.78 10.10
N ASP A 118 -6.85 -16.21 10.83
CA ASP A 118 -8.04 -16.87 11.35
C ASP A 118 -9.26 -16.76 10.41
N HIS A 119 -9.06 -16.36 9.15
CA HIS A 119 -10.09 -16.19 8.13
C HIS A 119 -11.14 -15.11 8.44
N THR A 120 -10.85 -14.18 9.36
CA THR A 120 -11.74 -13.06 9.67
C THR A 120 -11.39 -11.81 8.87
N LEU A 121 -12.39 -11.10 8.35
CA LEU A 121 -12.17 -9.78 7.76
C LEU A 121 -11.89 -8.76 8.86
N ARG A 122 -10.75 -8.08 8.74
CA ARG A 122 -10.37 -7.00 9.66
C ARG A 122 -10.06 -5.73 8.91
N HIS A 123 -10.18 -4.61 9.61
CA HIS A 123 -9.95 -3.29 9.04
C HIS A 123 -9.32 -2.32 10.04
N LYS A 124 -8.63 -1.31 9.51
CA LYS A 124 -7.98 -0.21 10.23
C LYS A 124 -8.16 1.06 9.40
N TRP A 125 -8.32 2.22 10.03
CA TRP A 125 -8.60 3.46 9.31
C TRP A 125 -7.81 4.63 9.87
N GLU A 126 -7.59 5.64 9.04
CA GLU A 126 -7.04 6.92 9.49
C GLU A 126 -8.03 7.61 10.43
N THR A 127 -7.51 8.29 11.45
CA THR A 127 -8.31 9.07 12.41
C THR A 127 -8.81 10.41 11.83
N ALA A 128 -8.08 10.95 10.86
CA ALA A 128 -8.41 12.09 10.02
C ALA A 128 -7.64 11.94 8.70
N PRO A 129 -8.05 12.60 7.59
CA PRO A 129 -7.33 12.47 6.33
C PRO A 129 -5.84 12.81 6.49
N ASN A 130 -4.97 11.95 5.96
CA ASN A 130 -3.51 12.11 6.00
C ASN A 130 -2.92 12.13 7.44
N ASN A 131 -3.62 11.58 8.43
CA ASN A 131 -3.19 11.53 9.83
C ASN A 131 -2.91 10.08 10.29
N GLY A 132 -2.58 9.90 11.56
CA GLY A 132 -2.34 8.56 12.13
C GLY A 132 -3.54 7.61 12.01
N TRP A 133 -3.23 6.32 11.95
CA TRP A 133 -4.19 5.21 11.95
C TRP A 133 -4.76 4.93 13.34
N THR A 134 -5.93 4.30 13.41
CA THR A 134 -6.43 3.73 14.66
C THR A 134 -5.43 2.76 15.28
N GLN A 135 -5.39 2.67 16.61
CA GLN A 135 -4.35 1.88 17.30
C GLN A 135 -4.42 0.40 16.96
N THR A 136 -5.61 -0.18 16.91
CA THR A 136 -5.83 -1.61 16.71
C THR A 136 -6.53 -1.92 15.38
N TRP A 137 -6.34 -3.14 14.89
CA TRP A 137 -7.20 -3.71 13.85
C TRP A 137 -8.52 -4.13 14.47
N THR A 138 -9.63 -3.72 13.86
CA THR A 138 -10.97 -4.11 14.28
C THR A 138 -11.47 -5.27 13.42
N SER A 139 -12.20 -6.21 13.99
CA SER A 139 -12.87 -7.27 13.23
C SER A 139 -14.29 -6.84 12.89
N ARG A 140 -14.73 -7.08 11.65
CA ARG A 140 -16.14 -6.93 11.24
C ARG A 140 -16.91 -8.25 11.36
N GLY A 141 -16.27 -9.33 11.81
CA GLY A 141 -16.82 -10.69 11.72
C GLY A 141 -16.89 -11.17 10.26
N GLY A 142 -17.46 -12.37 10.05
CA GLY A 142 -17.52 -13.03 8.74
C GLY A 142 -16.29 -13.91 8.46
N SER A 143 -16.54 -15.14 8.00
CA SER A 143 -15.50 -16.07 7.55
C SER A 143 -15.37 -15.96 6.04
N LEU A 144 -14.19 -15.56 5.57
CA LEU A 144 -13.90 -15.46 4.13
C LEU A 144 -13.04 -16.65 3.71
N MET A 145 -13.38 -17.26 2.57
CA MET A 145 -12.49 -18.21 1.91
C MET A 145 -11.30 -17.44 1.31
N ILE A 146 -10.10 -18.00 1.47
CA ILE A 146 -8.87 -17.53 0.83
C ILE A 146 -8.52 -18.53 -0.29
N PHE A 147 -8.08 -18.06 -1.45
CA PHE A 147 -7.72 -18.88 -2.62
C PHE A 147 -6.21 -18.86 -2.87
#